data_AF-A0A7V5HH14-F1
#
_entry.id   AF-A0A7V5HH14-F1
#
_cell.length_a   1.000
_cell.length_b   1.000
_cell.length_c   1.000
_cell.angle_alpha   90.00
_cell.angle_beta   90.00
_cell.angle_gamma   90.00
#
_symmetry.space_group_name_H-M   'P 1'
#
loop_
_entity.id
_entity.type
_entity.pdbx_description
1 polymer ?
#
loop_
_entity_poly.entity_id
_entity_poly.type
_entity_poly.pdbx_seq_one_letter_code
_entity_poly.pdbx_strand_id
1 'polypeptide(L)'
;MKRGSTFSPGELFIVATPIGHLKDITFRALEVLKTVDLIACEDTRRTLKLLNHYGLKKPLISYFHPREKQKIPFLLKKLKEGQKIALVCDAGTPGLSDPGFPLIREALQAGIKITPVPGPSAITAALAASGLPTHRFLFLGFPPPKKEGT
;
A
#
# COMPACT_ATOMS: atom_id res chain seq x y z
N MET A 1 -16.67 39.44 -4.02
CA MET A 1 -15.84 38.42 -3.31
C MET A 1 -16.02 37.06 -3.98
N LYS A 2 -15.01 36.58 -4.73
CA LYS A 2 -15.00 35.20 -5.25
C LYS A 2 -14.70 34.26 -4.07
N ARG A 3 -15.55 33.27 -3.82
CA ARG A 3 -15.28 32.19 -2.85
C ARG A 3 -14.01 31.49 -3.33
N GLY A 4 -12.93 31.57 -2.54
CA GLY A 4 -11.72 30.80 -2.81
C GLY A 4 -12.08 29.32 -2.84
N SER A 5 -11.77 28.61 -3.91
CA SER A 5 -11.91 27.16 -3.97
C SER A 5 -11.06 26.56 -2.86
N THR A 6 -11.68 25.95 -1.86
CA THR A 6 -10.99 25.19 -0.82
C THR A 6 -10.30 24.00 -1.49
N PHE A 7 -9.02 24.15 -1.81
CA PHE A 7 -8.19 23.05 -2.31
C PHE A 7 -8.13 22.01 -1.20
N SER A 8 -8.87 20.91 -1.36
CA SER A 8 -8.77 19.78 -0.44
C SER A 8 -7.53 18.99 -0.84
N PRO A 9 -6.61 18.70 0.11
CA PRO A 9 -5.50 17.80 -0.16
C PRO A 9 -6.01 16.46 -0.69
N GLY A 10 -5.14 15.77 -1.44
CA GLY A 10 -5.40 14.43 -1.93
C GLY A 10 -5.46 13.40 -0.79
N GLU A 11 -5.56 12.13 -1.18
CA GLU A 11 -5.77 11.02 -0.24
C GLU A 11 -4.85 9.86 -0.61
N LEU A 12 -4.16 9.32 0.41
CA LEU A 12 -3.33 8.12 0.26
C LEU A 12 -4.11 6.91 0.77
N PHE A 13 -4.39 5.96 -0.12
CA PHE A 13 -5.05 4.70 0.21
C PHE A 13 -4.01 3.61 0.42
N ILE A 14 -4.10 2.86 1.52
CA ILE A 14 -3.26 1.69 1.79
C ILE A 14 -4.05 0.46 1.39
N VAL A 15 -3.72 -0.14 0.25
CA VAL A 15 -4.57 -1.17 -0.37
C VAL A 15 -3.89 -2.52 -0.32
N ALA A 16 -4.50 -3.44 0.42
CA ALA A 16 -4.01 -4.82 0.48
C ALA A 16 -4.26 -5.57 -0.84
N THR A 17 -3.27 -6.35 -1.29
CA THR A 17 -3.32 -7.18 -2.50
C THR A 17 -3.41 -8.67 -2.14
N PRO A 18 -3.88 -9.55 -3.05
CA PRO A 18 -3.90 -10.99 -2.82
C PRO A 18 -2.55 -11.59 -2.41
N ILE A 19 -2.57 -12.55 -1.48
CA ILE A 19 -1.38 -13.27 -0.99
C ILE A 19 -1.16 -14.64 -1.63
N GLY A 20 -1.96 -15.01 -2.62
CA GLY A 20 -1.83 -16.29 -3.32
C GLY A 20 -3.00 -16.62 -4.25
N HIS A 21 -4.21 -16.12 -3.94
CA HIS A 21 -5.39 -16.39 -4.73
C HIS A 21 -6.10 -15.09 -5.14
N LEU A 22 -6.30 -14.88 -6.44
CA LEU A 22 -6.74 -13.58 -6.97
C LEU A 22 -8.06 -13.11 -6.38
N LYS A 23 -9.01 -14.02 -6.11
CA LYS A 23 -10.34 -13.69 -5.55
C LYS A 23 -10.31 -13.19 -4.11
N ASP A 24 -9.16 -13.21 -3.44
CA ASP A 24 -9.01 -12.69 -2.07
C ASP A 24 -8.99 -11.14 -2.06
N ILE A 25 -8.88 -10.49 -3.23
CA ILE A 25 -9.03 -9.04 -3.32
C ILE A 25 -10.45 -8.63 -2.91
N THR A 26 -10.56 -7.52 -2.17
CA THR A 26 -11.87 -7.03 -1.74
C THR A 26 -12.52 -6.16 -2.83
N PHE A 27 -13.85 -6.09 -2.84
CA PHE A 27 -14.56 -5.16 -3.73
C PHE A 27 -14.12 -3.71 -3.51
N ARG A 28 -13.90 -3.31 -2.25
CA ARG A 28 -13.41 -1.97 -1.90
C ARG A 28 -12.01 -1.70 -2.44
N ALA A 29 -11.11 -2.69 -2.43
CA ALA A 29 -9.80 -2.55 -3.04
C ALA A 29 -9.93 -2.29 -4.55
N LEU A 30 -10.79 -3.03 -5.25
CA LEU A 30 -11.04 -2.82 -6.69
C LEU A 30 -11.64 -1.44 -6.97
N GLU A 31 -12.58 -0.97 -6.17
CA GLU A 31 -13.17 0.39 -6.30
C GLU A 31 -12.13 1.49 -6.10
N VAL A 32 -11.27 1.35 -5.09
CA VAL A 32 -10.18 2.31 -4.86
C VAL A 32 -9.20 2.29 -6.03
N LEU A 33 -8.74 1.12 -6.47
CA LEU A 33 -7.83 0.99 -7.60
C LEU A 33 -8.43 1.52 -8.91
N LYS A 34 -9.77 1.48 -9.07
CA LYS A 34 -10.49 2.11 -10.19
C LYS A 34 -10.53 3.64 -10.11
N THR A 35 -10.53 4.22 -8.92
CA THR A 35 -10.79 5.66 -8.71
C THR A 35 -9.54 6.49 -8.45
N VAL A 36 -8.44 5.90 -8.00
CA VAL A 36 -7.17 6.63 -7.80
C VAL A 36 -6.54 7.11 -9.11
N ASP A 37 -5.73 8.17 -9.02
CA ASP A 37 -5.02 8.78 -10.15
C ASP A 37 -3.70 8.07 -10.44
N LEU A 38 -3.07 7.48 -9.41
CA LEU A 38 -1.76 6.84 -9.47
C LEU A 38 -1.68 5.68 -8.48
N ILE A 39 -0.97 4.62 -8.84
CA ILE A 39 -0.64 3.51 -7.94
C ILE A 39 0.87 3.47 -7.71
N ALA A 40 1.28 3.67 -6.47
CA ALA A 40 2.64 3.40 -5.99
C ALA A 40 2.75 1.93 -5.59
N CYS A 41 3.67 1.19 -6.21
CA CYS A 41 3.77 -0.25 -6.05
C CYS A 41 5.23 -0.72 -5.98
N GLU A 42 5.47 -1.81 -5.26
CA GLU A 42 6.80 -2.41 -5.13
C GLU A 42 7.34 -2.92 -6.47
N ASP A 43 6.67 -3.91 -7.08
CA ASP A 43 6.92 -4.34 -8.46
C ASP A 43 5.76 -3.94 -9.40
N THR A 44 6.07 -3.07 -10.37
CA THR A 44 5.11 -2.60 -11.37
C THR A 44 4.65 -3.72 -12.31
N ARG A 45 5.48 -4.72 -12.58
CA ARG A 45 5.15 -5.85 -13.46
C ARG A 45 4.13 -6.77 -12.79
N ARG A 46 4.29 -7.02 -11.50
CA ARG A 46 3.35 -7.84 -10.72
C ARG A 46 2.02 -7.12 -10.55
N THR A 47 2.07 -5.84 -10.18
CA THR A 47 0.88 -5.00 -10.06
C THR A 47 0.14 -4.88 -11.39
N LEU A 48 0.86 -4.75 -12.51
CA LEU A 48 0.25 -4.72 -13.85
C LEU A 48 -0.51 -6.01 -14.17
N LYS A 49 0.03 -7.19 -13.83
CA LYS A 49 -0.68 -8.47 -14.00
C LYS A 49 -1.98 -8.51 -13.20
N LEU A 50 -1.95 -8.04 -11.95
CA LEU A 50 -3.14 -7.93 -11.10
C LEU A 50 -4.20 -7.01 -11.73
N LEU A 51 -3.79 -5.82 -12.17
CA LEU A 51 -4.69 -4.87 -12.80
C LEU A 51 -5.28 -5.42 -14.10
N ASN A 52 -4.47 -6.05 -14.95
CA ASN A 52 -4.93 -6.67 -16.19
C ASN A 52 -5.97 -7.77 -15.94
N HIS A 53 -5.77 -8.61 -14.92
CA HIS A 53 -6.74 -9.64 -14.56
C HIS A 53 -8.12 -9.06 -14.22
N TYR A 54 -8.14 -7.88 -13.59
CA TYR A 54 -9.37 -7.17 -13.21
C TYR A 54 -9.84 -6.13 -14.23
N GLY A 55 -9.23 -6.08 -15.43
CA GLY A 55 -9.58 -5.12 -16.48
C GLY A 55 -9.33 -3.65 -16.08
N LEU A 56 -8.38 -3.40 -15.19
CA LEU A 56 -8.03 -2.07 -14.70
C LEU A 56 -6.82 -1.51 -15.45
N LYS A 57 -6.88 -0.22 -15.79
CA LYS A 57 -5.76 0.52 -16.37
C LYS A 57 -5.48 1.77 -15.54
N LYS A 58 -4.30 1.83 -14.94
CA LYS A 58 -3.86 2.95 -14.12
C LYS A 58 -2.37 3.26 -14.30
N PRO A 59 -1.96 4.53 -14.17
CA PRO A 59 -0.56 4.89 -14.05
C PRO A 59 0.07 4.16 -12.85
N LEU A 60 1.23 3.56 -13.09
CA LEU A 60 2.03 2.88 -12.07
C LEU A 60 3.33 3.65 -11.83
N ILE A 61 3.74 3.72 -10.57
CA ILE A 61 5.08 4.16 -10.18
C ILE A 61 5.71 3.13 -9.25
N SER A 62 6.96 2.78 -9.54
CA SER A 62 7.74 1.89 -8.68
C SER A 62 8.15 2.61 -7.40
N TYR A 63 7.91 1.96 -6.26
CA TYR A 63 8.16 2.43 -4.91
C TYR A 63 8.62 1.23 -4.06
N PHE A 64 9.93 1.08 -3.85
CA PHE A 64 10.55 -0.07 -3.18
C PHE A 64 11.80 0.34 -2.38
N HIS A 65 12.17 -0.43 -1.36
CA HIS A 65 13.08 -0.04 -0.26
C HIS A 65 14.31 0.80 -0.64
N PRO A 66 15.18 0.37 -1.58
CA PRO A 66 16.37 1.13 -1.97
C PRO A 66 16.07 2.52 -2.57
N ARG A 67 14.85 2.76 -3.05
CA ARG A 67 14.47 3.98 -3.78
C ARG A 67 13.28 4.73 -3.18
N GLU A 68 12.68 4.26 -2.08
CA GLU A 68 11.53 4.90 -1.44
C GLU A 68 11.77 6.38 -1.19
N LYS A 69 12.88 6.71 -0.53
CA LYS A 69 13.23 8.10 -0.16
C LYS A 69 13.29 9.05 -1.35
N GLN A 70 13.70 8.56 -2.52
CA GLN A 70 13.79 9.37 -3.73
C GLN A 70 12.42 9.65 -4.36
N LYS A 71 11.43 8.77 -4.12
CA LYS A 71 10.08 8.87 -4.68
C LYS A 71 9.10 9.61 -3.77
N ILE A 72 9.36 9.68 -2.47
CA ILE A 72 8.51 10.39 -1.50
C ILE A 72 8.22 11.84 -1.91
N PRO A 73 9.21 12.70 -2.27
CA PRO A 73 8.92 14.09 -2.62
C PRO A 73 7.96 14.22 -3.79
N PHE A 74 8.10 13.35 -4.80
CA PHE A 74 7.20 13.31 -5.96
C PHE A 74 5.77 12.91 -5.55
N LEU A 75 5.62 11.84 -4.76
CA LEU A 75 4.32 11.36 -4.31
C LEU A 75 3.62 12.37 -3.40
N LEU A 76 4.35 12.98 -2.46
CA LEU A 76 3.81 14.03 -1.58
C LEU A 76 3.37 15.27 -2.37
N LYS A 77 4.13 15.67 -3.38
CA LYS A 77 3.72 16.77 -4.27
C LYS A 77 2.38 16.46 -4.94
N LYS A 78 2.23 15.26 -5.49
CA LYS A 78 0.98 14.82 -6.14
C LYS A 78 -0.21 14.78 -5.17
N LEU A 79 0.00 14.27 -3.96
CA LEU A 79 -1.01 14.28 -2.89
C LEU A 79 -1.40 15.72 -2.51
N LYS A 80 -0.43 16.64 -2.35
CA LYS A 80 -0.70 18.06 -2.06
C LYS A 80 -1.44 18.77 -3.21
N GLU A 81 -1.24 18.34 -4.44
CA GLU A 81 -1.98 18.80 -5.63
C GLU A 81 -3.42 18.27 -5.71
N GLY A 82 -3.86 17.45 -4.74
CA GLY A 82 -5.23 16.91 -4.70
C GLY A 82 -5.39 15.51 -5.29
N GLN A 83 -4.31 14.88 -5.77
CA GLN A 83 -4.40 13.54 -6.38
C GLN A 83 -4.63 12.45 -5.34
N LYS A 84 -5.39 11.44 -5.74
CA LYS A 84 -5.60 10.20 -4.97
C LYS A 84 -4.57 9.17 -5.39
N ILE A 85 -3.84 8.62 -4.42
CA ILE A 85 -2.79 7.62 -4.67
C ILE A 85 -3.13 6.34 -3.91
N ALA A 86 -3.03 5.19 -4.55
CA ALA A 86 -3.00 3.90 -3.85
C ALA A 86 -1.55 3.45 -3.64
N LEU A 87 -1.21 3.07 -2.42
CA LEU A 87 0.00 2.32 -2.10
C LEU A 87 -0.37 0.83 -2.03
N VAL A 88 0.34 0.00 -2.79
CA VAL A 88 0.20 -1.46 -2.79
C VAL A 88 1.58 -2.13 -2.64
N CYS A 89 1.60 -3.34 -2.10
CA CYS A 89 2.75 -4.23 -2.10
C CYS A 89 2.47 -5.46 -2.97
N ASP A 90 3.51 -6.26 -3.17
CA ASP A 90 3.45 -7.45 -4.01
C ASP A 90 2.41 -8.48 -3.56
N ALA A 91 2.22 -8.60 -2.24
CA ALA A 91 1.26 -9.50 -1.62
C ALA A 91 0.92 -9.05 -0.18
N GLY A 92 -0.37 -8.88 0.10
CA GLY A 92 -0.85 -8.60 1.46
C GLY A 92 -0.97 -7.11 1.74
N THR A 93 -0.74 -6.72 2.99
CA THR A 93 -0.97 -5.35 3.47
C THR A 93 0.33 -4.53 3.44
N PRO A 94 0.38 -3.41 2.68
CA PRO A 94 1.59 -2.59 2.57
C PRO A 94 2.04 -2.00 3.92
N GLY A 95 3.35 -1.81 4.08
CA GLY A 95 3.94 -1.13 5.24
C GLY A 95 4.16 -1.99 6.48
N LEU A 96 3.91 -3.30 6.43
CA LEU A 96 4.24 -4.24 7.51
C LEU A 96 5.67 -4.79 7.39
N SER A 97 5.93 -5.53 6.32
CA SER A 97 7.28 -5.99 5.95
C SER A 97 7.72 -5.49 4.58
N ASP A 98 6.79 -4.87 3.87
CA ASP A 98 6.99 -4.30 2.55
C ASP A 98 7.24 -2.77 2.66
N PRO A 99 7.74 -2.15 1.58
CA PRO A 99 7.82 -0.69 1.44
C PRO A 99 6.51 0.01 1.82
N GLY A 100 6.61 1.18 2.46
CA GLY A 100 5.44 2.02 2.74
C GLY A 100 5.54 2.94 3.94
N PHE A 101 6.15 2.47 5.04
CA PHE A 101 6.24 3.24 6.28
C PHE A 101 6.79 4.67 6.08
N PRO A 102 7.89 4.88 5.34
CA PRO A 102 8.40 6.23 5.10
C PRO A 102 7.38 7.16 4.44
N LEU A 103 6.72 6.73 3.35
CA LEU A 103 5.71 7.54 2.67
C LEU A 103 4.51 7.85 3.58
N ILE A 104 3.99 6.85 4.30
CA ILE A 104 2.84 7.02 5.20
C ILE A 104 3.16 8.06 6.27
N ARG A 105 4.35 7.97 6.89
CA ARG A 105 4.80 8.90 7.92
C ARG A 105 4.87 10.33 7.41
N GLU A 106 5.52 10.56 6.27
CA GLU A 106 5.67 11.90 5.70
C GLU A 106 4.33 12.46 5.20
N ALA A 107 3.42 11.61 4.72
CA ALA A 107 2.07 12.02 4.32
C ALA A 107 1.24 12.47 5.53
N LEU A 108 1.29 11.73 6.64
CA LEU A 108 0.66 12.14 7.91
C LEU A 108 1.21 13.48 8.41
N GLN A 109 2.53 13.67 8.40
CA GLN A 109 3.16 14.94 8.78
C GLN A 109 2.73 16.10 7.89
N ALA A 110 2.44 15.84 6.62
CA ALA A 110 1.95 16.83 5.67
C ALA A 110 0.42 17.07 5.75
N GLY A 111 -0.29 16.45 6.71
CA GLY A 111 -1.74 16.59 6.85
C GLY A 111 -2.55 15.90 5.74
N ILE A 112 -1.94 14.98 4.99
CA ILE A 112 -2.63 14.18 3.97
C ILE A 112 -3.51 13.13 4.66
N LYS A 113 -4.75 12.99 4.18
CA LYS A 113 -5.65 11.93 4.65
C LYS A 113 -5.12 10.56 4.24
N ILE A 114 -5.02 9.65 5.21
CA ILE A 114 -4.65 8.25 4.99
C ILE A 114 -5.87 7.37 5.21
N THR A 115 -6.20 6.53 4.22
CA THR A 115 -7.33 5.60 4.31
C THR A 115 -6.85 4.16 4.12
N PRO A 116 -6.78 3.35 5.20
CA PRO A 116 -6.48 1.93 5.07
C PRO A 116 -7.67 1.19 4.44
N VAL A 117 -7.40 0.30 3.49
CA VAL A 117 -8.37 -0.62 2.88
C VAL A 117 -8.07 -2.04 3.38
N PRO A 118 -8.90 -2.57 4.31
CA PRO A 118 -8.75 -3.93 4.80
C PRO A 118 -8.77 -4.94 3.65
N GLY A 119 -8.00 -6.00 3.83
CA GLY A 119 -7.89 -7.08 2.87
C GLY A 119 -6.92 -8.16 3.35
N PRO A 120 -6.38 -8.96 2.43
CA PRO A 120 -5.56 -10.12 2.77
C PRO A 120 -4.34 -9.76 3.63
N SER A 121 -4.10 -10.59 4.65
CA SER A 121 -2.91 -10.55 5.50
C SER A 121 -2.50 -11.97 5.85
N ALA A 122 -1.26 -12.34 5.51
CA ALA A 122 -0.72 -13.67 5.81
C ALA A 122 -0.66 -13.92 7.32
N ILE A 123 -0.43 -12.87 8.12
CA ILE A 123 -0.36 -12.94 9.58
C ILE A 123 -1.69 -13.41 10.16
N THR A 124 -2.79 -12.73 9.80
CA THR A 124 -4.11 -13.04 10.36
C THR A 124 -4.66 -14.34 9.81
N ALA A 125 -4.41 -14.66 8.53
CA ALA A 125 -4.79 -15.93 7.93
C ALA A 125 -4.11 -17.11 8.63
N ALA A 126 -2.78 -17.04 8.82
CA ALA A 126 -2.03 -18.09 9.50
C ALA A 126 -2.44 -18.22 10.98
N LEU A 127 -2.56 -17.10 11.70
CA LEU A 127 -2.96 -17.12 13.11
C LEU A 127 -4.35 -17.73 13.30
N ALA A 128 -5.32 -17.36 12.47
CA ALA A 128 -6.68 -17.90 12.54
C ALA A 128 -6.75 -19.41 12.29
N ALA A 129 -5.86 -19.94 11.44
CA ALA A 129 -5.79 -21.37 11.13
C ALA A 129 -4.84 -22.16 12.06
N SER A 130 -4.12 -21.49 12.97
CA SER A 130 -3.01 -22.11 13.71
C SER A 130 -3.41 -23.07 14.83
N GLY A 131 -4.64 -22.96 15.35
CA GLY A 131 -5.06 -23.66 16.58
C GLY A 131 -4.40 -23.13 17.86
N LEU A 132 -3.61 -22.04 17.79
CA LEU A 132 -2.96 -21.41 18.95
C LEU A 132 -3.89 -20.36 19.61
N PRO A 133 -3.64 -19.98 20.87
CA PRO A 133 -4.33 -18.85 21.49
C PRO A 133 -4.14 -17.56 20.70
N THR A 134 -5.24 -16.98 20.19
CA THR A 134 -5.19 -15.82 19.28
C THR A 134 -5.49 -14.46 19.95
N HIS A 135 -5.87 -14.47 21.24
CA HIS A 135 -6.23 -13.26 22.00
C HIS A 135 -5.09 -12.23 22.11
N ARG A 136 -3.84 -12.70 22.13
CA ARG A 136 -2.62 -11.88 22.13
C ARG A 136 -1.56 -12.61 21.33
N PHE A 137 -0.94 -11.91 20.39
CA PHE A 137 0.16 -12.45 19.59
C PHE A 137 1.16 -11.34 19.29
N LEU A 138 2.38 -11.73 18.93
CA LEU A 138 3.46 -10.82 18.56
C LEU A 138 3.91 -11.12 17.14
N PHE A 139 3.93 -10.11 16.28
CA PHE A 139 4.51 -10.20 14.94
C PHE A 139 5.92 -9.59 14.97
N LEU A 140 6.93 -10.41 14.66
CA LEU A 140 8.35 -10.02 14.68
C LEU A 140 8.96 -9.82 13.27
N GLY A 141 8.20 -10.11 12.22
CA GLY A 141 8.73 -10.10 10.85
C GLY A 141 9.74 -11.23 10.61
N PHE A 142 10.79 -10.93 9.85
CA PHE A 142 11.80 -11.92 9.45
C PHE A 142 12.92 -12.02 10.49
N PRO A 143 13.46 -13.23 10.72
CA PRO A 143 14.68 -13.38 11.53
C PRO A 143 15.84 -12.64 10.88
N PRO A 144 16.88 -12.26 11.67
CA PRO A 144 18.07 -11.63 11.12
C PRO A 144 18.69 -12.49 10.02
N PRO A 145 19.23 -11.88 8.95
CA PRO A 145 19.91 -12.63 7.91
C PRO A 145 21.06 -13.43 8.53
N LYS A 146 21.31 -14.64 8.01
CA LYS A 146 22.48 -15.43 8.42
C LYS A 146 23.72 -14.56 8.25
N LYS A 147 24.51 -14.41 9.32
CA LYS A 147 25.88 -13.87 9.20
C LYS A 147 26.64 -14.83 8.28
N GLU A 148 27.20 -14.32 7.18
CA GLU A 148 28.28 -15.04 6.52
C GLU A 148 29.36 -15.28 7.57
N GLY A 149 29.71 -16.56 7.80
CA GLY A 149 30.75 -16.90 8.75
C GLY A 149 32.03 -16.19 8.35
N THR A 150 32.55 -15.34 9.23
CA THR A 150 33.95 -14.91 9.22
C THR A 150 34.86 -16.10 9.47
#